data_AF-A0A1U9XGY0-F1
#
_entry.id   AF-A0A1U9XGY0-F1
#
_cell.length_a   1.000
_cell.length_b   1.000
_cell.length_c   1.000
_cell.angle_alpha   90.00
_cell.angle_beta   90.00
_cell.angle_gamma   90.00
#
_symmetry.space_group_name_H-M   'P 1'
#
loop_
_entity.id
_entity.type
_entity.pdbx_description
1 polymer ?
#
loop_
_entity_poly.entity_id
_entity_poly.type
_entity_poly.pdbx_seq_one_letter_code
_entity_poly.pdbx_strand_id
1 'polypeptide(L)'
;MHVDINGAYAAFECAMDPKLAKKPLIIASNNDSSVIAMNKLAKSVGIKRGTPIFKCRDLIQQHQIEVRSSNFTLYEDYSNRFHETLESFAPQSSRYSIDENFMLLKNMNKIIDYEDYGRLIRSTLLHNLSLTCGVGCSSTKTLAKLCTYASKRWAATGGL
;
A
#
# COMPACT_ATOMS: atom_id res chain seq x y z
N MET A 1 -6.48 4.69 -14.75
CA MET A 1 -5.42 4.73 -13.74
C MET A 1 -5.71 3.72 -12.65
N HIS A 2 -4.68 3.15 -12.04
CA HIS A 2 -4.75 2.20 -10.93
C HIS A 2 -3.82 2.68 -9.82
N VAL A 3 -4.28 2.60 -8.57
CA VAL A 3 -3.57 3.04 -7.37
C VAL A 3 -3.54 1.89 -6.37
N ASP A 4 -2.37 1.60 -5.80
CA ASP A 4 -2.14 0.47 -4.89
C ASP A 4 -1.17 0.86 -3.76
N ILE A 5 -1.58 0.68 -2.50
CA ILE A 5 -0.79 1.02 -1.31
C ILE A 5 0.46 0.12 -1.18
N ASN A 6 1.57 0.71 -0.73
CA ASN A 6 2.79 -0.05 -0.47
C ASN A 6 2.72 -0.78 0.88
N GLY A 7 2.50 -2.09 0.85
CA GLY A 7 2.54 -2.93 2.05
C GLY A 7 1.38 -2.63 2.99
N ALA A 8 0.15 -2.78 2.48
CA ALA A 8 -1.09 -2.61 3.25
C ALA A 8 -1.09 -3.38 4.58
N TYR A 9 -1.91 -2.94 5.52
CA TYR A 9 -1.90 -3.31 6.95
C TYR A 9 -0.65 -2.81 7.69
N ALA A 10 0.55 -3.18 7.26
CA ALA A 10 1.77 -2.65 7.87
C ALA A 10 1.86 -1.12 7.70
N ALA A 11 1.44 -0.60 6.53
CA ALA A 11 1.33 0.83 6.28
C ALA A 11 0.28 1.50 7.18
N PHE A 12 -0.87 0.86 7.44
CA PHE A 12 -1.92 1.41 8.31
C PHE A 12 -1.46 1.50 9.77
N GLU A 13 -0.79 0.46 10.27
CA GLU A 13 -0.16 0.48 11.59
C GLU A 13 0.91 1.58 11.68
N CYS A 14 1.73 1.76 10.64
CA CYS A 14 2.75 2.80 10.62
C CYS A 14 2.16 4.22 10.53
N ALA A 15 1.02 4.39 9.86
CA ALA A 15 0.31 5.66 9.83
C ALA A 15 -0.28 6.00 11.20
N MET A 16 -0.78 5.01 11.93
CA MET A 16 -1.32 5.16 13.29
C MET A 16 -0.21 5.34 14.35
N ASP A 17 0.88 4.58 14.26
CA ASP A 17 2.07 4.69 15.11
C ASP A 17 3.33 4.90 14.25
N PRO A 18 3.73 6.17 14.00
CA PRO A 18 4.89 6.51 13.18
C PRO A 18 6.22 5.92 13.65
N LYS A 19 6.32 5.46 14.90
CA LYS A 19 7.54 4.80 15.40
C LYS A 19 7.77 3.46 14.69
N LEU A 20 6.69 2.79 14.26
CA LEU A 20 6.75 1.51 13.56
C LEU A 20 7.38 1.61 12.17
N ALA A 21 7.30 2.78 11.53
CA ALA A 21 7.94 3.01 10.23
C ALA A 21 9.48 2.89 10.28
N LYS A 22 10.08 3.04 11.46
CA LYS A 22 11.53 3.02 11.68
C LYS A 22 12.08 1.65 12.10
N LYS A 23 11.23 0.62 12.22
CA LYS A 23 11.61 -0.72 12.69
C LYS A 23 11.07 -1.80 11.75
N PRO A 24 11.69 -2.99 11.65
CA PRO A 24 11.06 -4.14 10.99
C PRO A 24 9.72 -4.45 11.65
N LEU A 25 8.64 -4.49 10.85
CA LEU A 25 7.28 -4.76 11.31
C LEU A 25 6.67 -5.90 10.51
N ILE A 26 6.06 -6.85 11.22
CA ILE A 26 5.20 -7.89 10.65
C ILE A 26 3.80 -7.80 11.26
N ILE A 27 2.80 -8.04 10.43
CA ILE A 27 1.40 -8.18 10.83
C ILE A 27 1.06 -9.67 10.77
N ALA A 28 0.63 -10.22 11.90
CA ALA A 28 0.21 -11.59 12.02
C ALA A 28 -1.28 -11.74 11.71
N SER A 29 -1.69 -12.91 11.21
CA SER A 29 -3.08 -13.27 10.92
C SER A 29 -3.94 -13.28 12.19
N ASN A 30 -5.25 -13.52 12.04
CA ASN A 30 -6.07 -13.94 13.17
C ASN A 30 -5.43 -15.16 13.86
N ASN A 31 -5.42 -15.11 15.20
CA ASN A 31 -4.75 -16.05 16.09
C ASN A 31 -3.21 -16.10 15.95
N ASP A 32 -2.60 -15.08 15.35
CA ASP A 32 -1.15 -14.90 15.21
C ASP A 32 -0.38 -16.08 14.59
N SER A 33 -1.04 -16.83 13.71
CA SER A 33 -0.47 -18.07 13.16
C SER A 33 0.54 -17.82 12.03
N SER A 34 0.31 -16.80 11.19
CA SER A 34 1.11 -16.55 9.99
C SER A 34 1.30 -15.07 9.69
N VAL A 35 2.38 -14.73 8.98
CA VAL A 35 2.66 -13.36 8.53
C VAL A 35 1.75 -13.00 7.35
N ILE A 36 0.83 -12.06 7.54
CA ILE A 36 -0.09 -11.61 6.48
C ILE A 36 0.35 -10.34 5.77
N ALA A 37 1.12 -9.49 6.44
CA ALA A 37 1.72 -8.29 5.87
C ALA A 37 3.03 -7.94 6.59
N MET A 38 3.85 -7.10 5.97
CA MET A 38 5.11 -6.64 6.53
C MET A 38 5.57 -5.35 5.85
N ASN A 39 6.38 -4.55 6.54
CA ASN A 39 7.00 -3.38 5.93
C ASN A 39 8.29 -3.75 5.17
N LYS A 40 8.86 -2.75 4.48
CA LYS A 40 10.08 -2.93 3.67
C LYS A 40 11.27 -3.42 4.49
N LEU A 41 11.39 -2.98 5.74
CA LEU A 41 12.47 -3.37 6.65
C LEU A 41 12.38 -4.86 7.00
N ALA A 42 11.20 -5.35 7.40
CA ALA A 42 10.98 -6.78 7.65
C ALA A 42 11.18 -7.65 6.40
N LYS A 43 10.78 -7.16 5.21
CA LYS A 43 11.04 -7.87 3.95
C LYS A 43 12.54 -8.00 3.64
N SER A 44 13.34 -6.99 4.00
CA SER A 44 14.78 -6.98 3.73
C SER A 44 15.57 -7.99 4.58
N VAL A 45 15.04 -8.38 5.74
CA VAL A 45 15.63 -9.41 6.61
C VAL A 45 15.14 -10.84 6.29
N GLY A 46 14.48 -11.03 5.15
CA GLY A 46 14.14 -12.35 4.62
C GLY A 46 12.76 -12.89 5.04
N ILE A 47 11.95 -12.13 5.77
CA ILE A 47 10.57 -12.53 6.08
C ILE A 47 9.73 -12.58 4.79
N LYS A 48 8.94 -13.64 4.64
CA LYS A 48 8.04 -13.85 3.50
C LYS A 48 6.58 -13.88 3.96
N ARG A 49 5.69 -13.32 3.14
CA ARG A 49 4.23 -13.37 3.38
C ARG A 49 3.77 -14.83 3.36
N GLY A 50 2.84 -15.18 4.25
CA GLY A 50 2.33 -16.53 4.43
C GLY A 50 3.20 -17.44 5.31
N THR A 51 4.39 -16.99 5.73
CA THR A 51 5.24 -17.81 6.62
C THR A 51 4.59 -17.92 7.99
N PRO A 52 4.47 -19.13 8.58
CA PRO A 52 4.02 -19.28 9.95
C PRO A 52 4.93 -18.54 10.94
N ILE A 53 4.37 -17.82 11.91
CA ILE A 53 5.11 -16.99 12.86
C ILE A 53 6.16 -17.81 13.63
N PHE A 54 5.82 -19.06 13.99
CA PHE A 54 6.76 -19.93 14.71
C PHE A 54 8.05 -20.22 13.94
N LYS A 55 8.02 -20.22 12.60
CA LYS A 55 9.20 -20.40 11.74
C LYS A 55 10.05 -19.13 11.63
N CYS A 56 9.49 -17.98 12.02
CA CYS A 56 10.16 -16.69 11.98
C CYS A 56 10.79 -16.31 13.33
N ARG A 57 10.66 -17.13 14.39
CA ARG A 57 11.05 -16.78 15.76
C ARG A 57 12.51 -16.31 15.88
N ASP A 58 13.43 -17.04 15.26
CA ASP A 58 14.86 -16.69 15.31
C ASP A 58 15.13 -15.34 14.64
N LEU A 59 14.53 -15.10 13.47
CA LEU A 59 14.64 -13.82 12.76
C LEU A 59 13.99 -12.67 13.55
N ILE A 60 12.85 -12.93 14.19
CA ILE A 60 12.15 -11.95 15.03
C ILE A 60 13.05 -11.52 16.18
N GLN A 61 13.67 -12.48 16.88
CA GLN A 61 14.57 -12.19 17.99
C GLN A 61 15.87 -11.51 17.53
N GLN A 62 16.50 -12.03 16.48
CA GLN A 62 17.77 -11.53 15.95
C GLN A 62 17.66 -10.08 15.46
N HIS A 63 16.57 -9.74 14.77
CA HIS A 63 16.37 -8.43 14.16
C HIS A 63 15.43 -7.51 14.95
N GLN A 64 15.00 -7.93 16.14
CA GLN A 64 14.06 -7.18 17.00
C GLN A 64 12.81 -6.74 16.22
N ILE A 65 12.22 -7.68 15.48
CA ILE A 65 11.08 -7.42 14.61
C ILE A 65 9.85 -7.18 15.48
N GLU A 66 9.17 -6.04 15.28
CA GLU A 66 7.88 -5.77 15.89
C GLU A 66 6.82 -6.69 15.27
N VAL A 67 6.03 -7.35 16.11
CA VAL A 67 4.92 -8.22 15.71
C VAL A 67 3.62 -7.60 16.20
N ARG A 68 2.68 -7.34 15.28
CA ARG A 68 1.32 -6.89 15.62
C ARG A 68 0.29 -7.91 15.16
N SER A 69 -0.68 -8.21 16.01
CA SER A 69 -1.88 -8.95 15.61
C SER A 69 -2.73 -8.10 14.67
N SER A 70 -3.51 -8.75 13.80
CA SER A 70 -4.40 -8.04 12.87
C SER A 70 -5.43 -7.17 13.58
N ASN A 71 -5.53 -5.90 13.17
CA ASN A 71 -6.56 -4.97 13.61
C ASN A 71 -7.48 -4.57 12.43
N PHE A 72 -8.48 -5.41 12.15
CA PHE A 72 -9.35 -5.20 10.98
C PHE A 72 -10.21 -3.94 11.06
N THR A 73 -10.57 -3.48 12.26
CA THR A 73 -11.29 -2.21 12.42
C THR A 73 -10.44 -1.02 11.98
N LEU A 74 -9.16 -0.99 12.37
CA LEU A 74 -8.22 0.02 11.89
C LEU A 74 -8.03 -0.06 10.37
N TYR A 75 -7.92 -1.28 9.84
CA TYR A 75 -7.65 -1.48 8.42
C TYR A 75 -8.83 -1.08 7.54
N GLU A 76 -10.06 -1.32 8.01
CA GLU A 76 -11.28 -0.87 7.35
C GLU A 76 -11.40 0.67 7.35
N ASP A 77 -11.14 1.33 8.48
CA ASP A 77 -11.14 2.79 8.58
C ASP A 77 -10.17 3.45 7.58
N TYR A 78 -8.90 3.03 7.62
CA TYR A 78 -7.88 3.57 6.71
C TYR A 78 -8.21 3.26 5.24
N SER A 79 -8.76 2.09 4.95
CA SER A 79 -9.16 1.73 3.61
C SER A 79 -10.31 2.61 3.09
N ASN A 80 -11.33 2.86 3.91
CA ASN A 80 -12.44 3.72 3.54
C ASN A 80 -11.94 5.14 3.27
N ARG A 81 -11.10 5.70 4.14
CA ARG A 81 -10.47 7.02 3.94
C ARG A 81 -9.61 7.07 2.66
N PHE A 82 -8.87 6.01 2.35
CA PHE A 82 -8.11 5.88 1.10
C PHE A 82 -9.03 5.93 -0.13
N HIS A 83 -10.12 5.16 -0.13
CA HIS A 83 -11.06 5.14 -1.25
C HIS A 83 -11.83 6.45 -1.40
N GLU A 84 -12.34 7.03 -0.32
CA GLU A 84 -13.01 8.33 -0.32
C GLU A 84 -12.10 9.43 -0.86
N THR A 85 -10.81 9.42 -0.46
CA THR A 85 -9.83 10.36 -1.00
C THR A 85 -9.69 10.19 -2.52
N LEU A 86 -9.62 8.96 -3.03
CA LEU A 86 -9.51 8.69 -4.46
C LEU A 86 -10.78 9.01 -5.25
N GLU A 87 -11.95 8.83 -4.65
CA GLU A 87 -13.24 9.19 -5.25
C GLU A 87 -13.36 10.69 -5.53
N SER A 88 -12.67 11.54 -4.76
CA SER A 88 -12.60 12.98 -5.04
C SER A 88 -11.81 13.32 -6.33
N PHE A 89 -10.95 12.42 -6.82
CA PHE A 89 -10.13 12.62 -8.01
C PHE A 89 -10.80 12.15 -9.31
N ALA A 90 -11.84 11.32 -9.24
CA ALA A 90 -12.49 10.86 -10.47
C ALA A 90 -13.96 10.53 -10.20
N PRO A 91 -14.89 11.00 -11.04
CA PRO A 91 -16.31 10.70 -10.89
C PRO A 91 -16.61 9.21 -11.07
N GLN A 92 -15.73 8.48 -11.78
CA GLN A 92 -15.83 7.04 -11.95
C GLN A 92 -14.59 6.37 -11.38
N SER A 93 -14.72 5.88 -10.15
CA SER A 93 -13.74 5.04 -9.48
C SER A 93 -14.32 3.63 -9.24
N SER A 94 -13.47 2.67 -8.90
CA SER A 94 -13.88 1.31 -8.54
C SER A 94 -12.92 0.74 -7.52
N ARG A 95 -13.41 0.50 -6.30
CA ARG A 95 -12.71 -0.26 -5.26
C ARG A 95 -12.50 -1.70 -5.76
N TYR A 96 -11.24 -2.12 -5.85
CA TYR A 96 -10.88 -3.48 -6.28
C TYR A 96 -10.52 -4.39 -5.09
N SER A 97 -9.89 -3.81 -4.06
CA SER A 97 -9.57 -4.47 -2.79
C SER A 97 -9.56 -3.44 -1.65
N ILE A 98 -9.06 -3.82 -0.47
CA ILE A 98 -8.85 -2.93 0.68
C ILE A 98 -7.76 -1.85 0.44
N ASP A 99 -6.90 -2.05 -0.55
CA ASP A 99 -5.73 -1.21 -0.81
C ASP A 99 -5.56 -0.81 -2.28
N GLU A 100 -6.51 -1.21 -3.14
CA GLU A 100 -6.45 -0.99 -4.58
C GLU A 100 -7.73 -0.33 -5.13
N ASN A 101 -7.55 0.65 -6.01
CA ASN A 101 -8.65 1.34 -6.68
C ASN A 101 -8.31 1.64 -8.16
N PHE A 102 -9.31 1.52 -9.03
CA PHE A 102 -9.25 1.96 -10.42
C PHE A 102 -10.01 3.26 -10.62
N MET A 103 -9.41 4.22 -11.31
CA MET A 103 -10.05 5.47 -11.72
C MET A 103 -10.09 5.60 -13.24
N LEU A 104 -11.25 5.97 -13.77
CA LEU A 104 -11.43 6.28 -15.19
C LEU A 104 -11.23 7.78 -15.42
N LEU A 105 -10.20 8.13 -16.19
CA LEU A 105 -9.76 9.51 -16.41
C LEU A 105 -10.03 9.97 -17.85
N LYS A 106 -11.25 9.77 -18.35
CA LYS A 106 -11.62 10.15 -19.73
C LYS A 106 -11.36 11.64 -19.96
N ASN A 107 -10.59 11.97 -21.01
CA ASN A 107 -10.25 13.34 -21.43
C ASN A 107 -9.46 14.18 -20.42
N MET A 108 -8.98 13.61 -19.31
CA MET A 108 -8.22 14.35 -18.29
C MET A 108 -6.87 14.85 -18.81
N ASN A 109 -6.29 14.18 -19.81
CA ASN A 109 -5.06 14.60 -20.48
C ASN A 109 -5.15 15.97 -21.18
N LYS A 110 -6.36 16.52 -21.37
CA LYS A 110 -6.56 17.88 -21.90
C LYS A 110 -6.40 18.96 -20.81
N ILE A 111 -6.42 18.56 -19.54
CA ILE A 111 -6.40 19.44 -18.37
C ILE A 111 -5.06 19.31 -17.63
N ILE A 112 -4.57 18.08 -17.48
CA ILE A 112 -3.34 17.77 -16.77
C ILE A 112 -2.68 16.52 -17.36
N ASP A 113 -1.34 16.49 -17.37
CA ASP A 113 -0.61 15.27 -17.70
C ASP A 113 -0.89 14.14 -16.70
N TYR A 114 -0.96 12.90 -17.17
CA TYR A 114 -1.31 11.76 -16.30
C TYR A 114 -0.24 11.45 -15.25
N GLU A 115 1.03 11.71 -15.55
CA GLU A 115 2.12 11.54 -14.60
C GLU A 115 2.00 12.56 -13.48
N ASP A 116 1.82 13.84 -13.83
CA ASP A 116 1.59 14.92 -12.86
C ASP A 116 0.34 14.66 -12.02
N TYR A 117 -0.73 14.15 -12.63
CA TYR A 117 -1.93 13.76 -11.90
C TYR A 117 -1.68 12.62 -10.92
N GLY A 118 -0.90 11.63 -11.34
CA GLY A 118 -0.49 10.54 -10.46
C GLY A 118 0.43 11.03 -9.32
N ARG A 119 1.31 12.01 -9.55
CA ARG A 119 2.12 12.66 -8.51
C ARG A 119 1.24 13.38 -7.50
N LEU A 120 0.25 14.12 -7.98
CA LEU A 120 -0.74 14.80 -7.14
C LEU A 120 -1.45 13.79 -6.22
N ILE A 121 -2.02 12.72 -6.78
CA ILE A 121 -2.70 11.67 -6.01
C ILE A 121 -1.79 11.08 -4.92
N ARG A 122 -0.54 10.73 -5.27
CA ARG A 122 0.43 10.19 -4.31
C ARG A 122 0.74 11.18 -3.19
N SER A 123 0.93 12.44 -3.53
CA SER A 123 1.21 13.50 -2.55
C SER A 123 0.03 13.73 -1.61
N THR A 124 -1.20 13.70 -2.11
CA THR A 124 -2.41 13.85 -1.32
C THR A 124 -2.62 12.68 -0.36
N LEU A 125 -2.42 11.45 -0.82
CA LEU A 125 -2.51 10.26 0.04
C LEU A 125 -1.43 10.25 1.13
N LEU A 126 -0.21 10.68 0.79
CA LEU A 126 0.86 10.82 1.77
C LEU A 126 0.54 11.90 2.80
N HIS A 127 0.08 13.07 2.37
CA HIS A 127 -0.24 14.19 3.26
C HIS A 127 -1.44 13.87 4.18
N ASN A 128 -2.53 13.37 3.62
CA ASN A 128 -3.79 13.19 4.36
C ASN A 128 -3.80 11.94 5.23
N LEU A 129 -3.12 10.87 4.79
CA LEU A 129 -3.23 9.55 5.41
C LEU A 129 -1.88 8.95 5.83
N SER A 130 -0.76 9.63 5.56
CA SER A 130 0.60 9.07 5.76
C SER A 130 0.84 7.76 4.99
N LEU A 131 0.14 7.57 3.86
CA LEU A 131 0.24 6.37 3.05
C LEU A 131 1.04 6.61 1.78
N THR A 132 1.98 5.72 1.50
CA THR A 132 2.66 5.68 0.19
C THR A 132 2.00 4.65 -0.71
N CYS A 133 1.86 4.98 -1.98
CA CYS A 133 1.29 4.08 -2.99
C CYS A 133 2.13 4.10 -4.28
N GLY A 134 1.94 3.06 -5.08
CA GLY A 134 2.26 3.05 -6.49
C GLY A 134 1.06 3.49 -7.30
N VAL A 135 1.31 4.25 -8.36
CA VAL A 135 0.29 4.63 -9.35
C VAL A 135 0.70 4.04 -10.70
N GLY A 136 -0.27 3.70 -11.52
CA GLY A 136 -0.06 3.26 -12.90
C GLY A 136 -1.19 3.73 -13.81
N CYS A 137 -0.87 4.20 -15.01
CA CYS A 137 -1.86 4.66 -15.97
C CYS A 137 -1.69 3.96 -17.31
N SER A 138 -2.79 3.49 -17.90
CA SER A 138 -2.80 2.87 -19.23
C SER A 138 -4.23 2.83 -19.78
N SER A 139 -4.38 2.32 -21.00
CA SER A 139 -5.64 2.26 -21.76
C SER A 139 -6.65 1.24 -21.21
N THR A 140 -6.19 0.22 -20.50
CA THR A 140 -7.04 -0.82 -19.90
C THR A 140 -6.74 -1.01 -18.41
N LYS A 141 -7.70 -1.57 -17.66
CA LYS A 141 -7.51 -1.87 -16.23
C LYS A 141 -6.31 -2.80 -16.01
N THR A 142 -6.19 -3.86 -16.81
CA THR A 142 -5.08 -4.82 -16.71
C THR A 142 -3.73 -4.16 -16.95
N LEU A 143 -3.58 -3.35 -18.00
CA LEU A 143 -2.33 -2.64 -18.27
C LEU A 143 -2.03 -1.60 -17.20
N ALA A 144 -3.03 -0.88 -16.68
CA ALA A 144 -2.83 0.06 -15.58
C ALA A 144 -2.33 -0.65 -14.32
N LYS A 145 -2.89 -1.82 -13.98
CA LYS A 145 -2.41 -2.65 -12.86
C LYS A 145 -0.97 -3.14 -13.08
N LEU A 146 -0.62 -3.51 -14.32
CA LEU A 146 0.76 -3.86 -14.68
C LEU A 146 1.72 -2.68 -14.50
N CYS A 147 1.33 -1.47 -14.92
CA CYS A 147 2.10 -0.25 -14.69
C CYS A 147 2.31 0.02 -13.18
N THR A 148 1.28 -0.18 -12.35
CA THR A 148 1.44 -0.04 -10.90
C THR A 148 2.37 -1.09 -10.30
N TYR A 149 2.33 -2.33 -10.80
CA TYR A 149 3.30 -3.35 -10.39
C TYR A 149 4.73 -2.91 -10.74
N ALA A 150 4.94 -2.44 -11.97
CA ALA A 150 6.20 -1.90 -12.44
C ALA A 150 6.70 -0.76 -11.54
N SER A 151 5.80 0.16 -11.17
CA SER A 151 6.16 1.34 -10.39
C SER A 151 6.54 1.03 -8.94
N LYS A 152 5.98 -0.05 -8.37
CA LYS A 152 6.36 -0.58 -7.06
C LYS A 152 7.63 -1.45 -7.11
N ARG A 153 7.96 -2.00 -8.28
CA ARG A 153 9.09 -2.92 -8.49
C ARG A 153 10.41 -2.20 -8.77
N TRP A 154 10.37 -1.17 -9.62
CA TRP A 154 11.56 -0.50 -10.13
C TRP A 154 11.71 0.91 -9.55
N ALA A 155 12.80 1.13 -8.80
CA ALA A 155 13.05 2.42 -8.16
C ALA A 155 13.16 3.59 -9.16
N ALA A 156 13.61 3.31 -10.39
CA ALA A 156 13.78 4.31 -11.45
C ALA A 156 12.48 5.03 -11.85
N THR A 157 11.31 4.43 -11.60
CA THR A 157 10.04 5.07 -11.96
C THR A 157 9.52 6.03 -10.89
N GLY A 158 10.16 6.06 -9.71
CA GLY A 158 9.75 6.94 -8.60
C GLY A 158 8.37 6.62 -8.03
N GLY A 159 7.79 5.45 -8.31
CA GLY A 159 6.45 5.04 -7.85
C GLY A 159 5.29 5.46 -8.76
N LEU A 160 5.60 5.88 -10.00
CA LEU A 160 4.65 6.10 -11.10
C LEU A 160 4.95 5.21 -12.30
#